data_AF-A0A8L0DK58-F1
#
_entry.id   AF-A0A8L0DK58-F1
#
_cell.length_a   1.000
_cell.length_b   1.000
_cell.length_c   1.000
_cell.angle_alpha   90.00
_cell.angle_beta   90.00
_cell.angle_gamma   90.00
#
_symmetry.space_group_name_H-M   'P 1'
#
loop_
_entity.id
_entity.type
_entity.pdbx_description
1 polymer ?
#
loop_
_entity_poly.entity_id
_entity_poly.type
_entity_poly.pdbx_seq_one_letter_code
_entity_poly.pdbx_strand_id
1 'polypeptide(L)'
;MLQTDSEFTKTRWICTIIGLGFYLVDIVTDVGLAVNYFLVGDLVWAGLTLLSVAVASAATQVFSYTWYRDDMRKPLANPGGDGLICEMNRGGLIGLHVMQTGIFTRYYDLLKVGYGAVFSKPLGPVECPRDVHLALFGRATDLSMLKLFETFLESVPQLVLQLYIMLGHGHRSILQCICMVGSFINIAWAIVDYRRCLRRSLPQVREMPSGLPTFVYLLYKLLTITAHILSLSLFLVLSPYSTLGMAVVWLAGTLWAHWVPTDFCTSKGLERLYRIIVGVVLIFTFFNVKGQDTSWPMAVYYVLFALVNLSGPLLLVLVRPEVNATEYFWPVTLLIFGGTVLGLVCLLLYYAVCHPRGRSLQADEVDGHMGQERETETPDNMVRVRNFLQL
;
A
#
# COMPACT_ATOMS: atom_id res chain seq x y z
N MET A 1 32.34 2.74 7.76
CA MET A 1 31.52 3.35 8.83
C MET A 1 30.28 2.49 8.95
N LEU A 2 30.16 1.81 10.09
CA LEU A 2 29.09 0.88 10.41
C LEU A 2 27.71 1.53 10.27
N GLN A 3 26.75 0.71 9.85
CA GLN A 3 25.31 1.00 9.82
C GLN A 3 24.88 1.80 11.04
N THR A 4 24.19 2.93 10.81
CA THR A 4 23.27 3.47 11.82
C THR A 4 22.20 2.41 12.03
N ASP A 5 22.27 1.73 13.17
CA ASP A 5 21.35 0.69 13.57
C ASP A 5 19.93 1.27 13.71
N SER A 6 19.00 0.70 12.94
CA SER A 6 17.64 1.22 12.86
C SER A 6 16.82 0.76 14.07
N GLU A 7 16.87 1.52 15.15
CA GLU A 7 16.00 1.31 16.29
C GLU A 7 14.54 1.64 15.94
N PHE A 8 13.61 0.88 16.53
CA PHE A 8 12.20 1.21 16.48
C PHE A 8 11.95 2.42 17.40
N THR A 9 11.66 3.57 16.82
CA THR A 9 11.62 4.85 17.54
C THR A 9 10.25 5.18 18.12
N LYS A 10 10.22 6.10 19.11
CA LYS A 10 9.00 6.76 19.60
C LYS A 10 8.16 7.35 18.46
N THR A 11 8.81 7.98 17.49
CA THR A 11 8.13 8.55 16.32
C THR A 11 7.41 7.49 15.50
N ARG A 12 8.03 6.32 15.28
CA ARG A 12 7.37 5.21 14.55
C ARG A 12 6.19 4.64 15.32
N TRP A 13 6.30 4.53 16.65
CA TRP A 13 5.20 4.08 17.50
C TRP A 13 4.01 5.04 17.44
N ILE A 14 4.25 6.36 17.51
CA ILE A 14 3.21 7.39 17.33
C ILE A 14 2.59 7.30 15.93
N CYS A 15 3.38 7.09 14.87
CA CYS A 15 2.85 6.89 13.52
C CYS A 15 1.91 5.68 13.43
N THR A 16 2.15 4.60 14.20
CA THR A 16 1.21 3.46 14.26
C THR A 16 -0.14 3.86 14.85
N ILE A 17 -0.16 4.69 15.90
CA ILE A 17 -1.40 5.21 16.50
C ILE A 17 -2.15 6.09 15.51
N ILE A 18 -1.44 6.99 14.83
CA ILE A 18 -2.04 7.85 13.81
C ILE A 18 -2.64 6.99 12.68
N GLY A 19 -1.92 5.95 12.24
CA GLY A 19 -2.42 5.00 11.24
C GLY A 19 -3.69 4.26 11.68
N LEU A 20 -3.79 3.85 12.96
CA LEU A 20 -5.01 3.28 13.52
C LEU A 20 -6.17 4.30 13.52
N GLY A 21 -5.88 5.57 13.84
CA GLY A 21 -6.85 6.65 13.75
C GLY A 21 -7.40 6.84 12.34
N PHE A 22 -6.53 6.86 11.31
CA PHE A 22 -6.97 6.94 9.92
C PHE A 22 -7.82 5.74 9.50
N TYR A 23 -7.45 4.53 9.92
CA TYR A 23 -8.27 3.34 9.66
C TYR A 23 -9.68 3.44 10.29
N LEU A 24 -9.80 3.97 11.51
CA LEU A 24 -11.11 4.19 12.14
C LEU A 24 -11.92 5.28 11.44
N VAL A 25 -11.27 6.37 11.02
CA VAL A 25 -11.92 7.45 10.28
C VAL A 25 -12.46 6.92 8.96
N ASP A 26 -11.67 6.14 8.22
CA ASP A 26 -12.08 5.54 6.94
C ASP A 26 -13.37 4.71 7.12
N ILE A 27 -13.41 3.79 8.10
CA ILE A 27 -14.62 3.01 8.42
C ILE A 27 -15.84 3.91 8.68
N VAL A 28 -15.67 4.96 9.49
CA VAL A 28 -16.78 5.88 9.81
C VAL A 28 -17.24 6.63 8.55
N THR A 29 -16.31 7.09 7.72
CA THR A 29 -16.64 7.80 6.48
C THR A 29 -17.32 6.90 5.47
N ASP A 30 -16.93 5.63 5.36
CA ASP A 30 -17.47 4.67 4.40
C ASP A 30 -18.90 4.25 4.78
N VAL A 31 -19.14 3.98 6.07
CA VAL A 31 -20.49 3.75 6.59
C VAL A 31 -21.35 4.99 6.42
N GLY A 32 -20.84 6.17 6.76
CA GLY A 32 -21.57 7.43 6.60
C GLY A 32 -21.96 7.70 5.15
N LEU A 33 -21.06 7.42 4.19
CA LEU A 33 -21.31 7.58 2.77
C LEU A 33 -22.36 6.59 2.25
N ALA A 34 -22.25 5.31 2.62
CA ALA A 34 -23.21 4.28 2.24
C ALA A 34 -24.62 4.57 2.77
N VAL A 35 -24.72 5.02 4.02
CA VAL A 35 -26.00 5.45 4.63
C VAL A 35 -26.56 6.66 3.89
N ASN A 36 -25.73 7.66 3.57
CA ASN A 36 -26.17 8.85 2.84
C ASN A 36 -26.76 8.47 1.46
N TYR A 37 -26.06 7.63 0.68
CA TYR A 37 -26.58 7.16 -0.60
C TYR A 37 -27.87 6.36 -0.46
N PHE A 38 -28.00 5.55 0.60
CA PHE A 38 -29.23 4.82 0.87
C PHE A 38 -30.41 5.75 1.20
N LEU A 39 -30.17 6.80 2.01
CA LEU A 39 -31.19 7.78 2.40
C LEU A 39 -31.65 8.65 1.23
N VAL A 40 -30.75 9.00 0.31
CA VAL A 40 -31.06 9.76 -0.91
C VAL A 40 -31.77 8.88 -1.97
N GLY A 41 -31.73 7.56 -1.83
CA GLY A 41 -32.36 6.60 -2.75
C GLY A 41 -31.44 6.09 -3.86
N ASP A 42 -30.15 6.46 -3.84
CA ASP A 42 -29.14 6.06 -4.83
C ASP A 42 -28.57 4.66 -4.52
N LEU A 43 -29.42 3.65 -4.65
CA LEU A 43 -29.10 2.27 -4.29
C LEU A 43 -27.89 1.69 -5.04
N VAL A 44 -27.64 2.14 -6.28
CA VAL A 44 -26.49 1.69 -7.07
C VAL A 44 -25.17 2.19 -6.45
N TRP A 45 -25.11 3.46 -6.05
CA TRP A 45 -23.90 4.04 -5.45
C TRP A 45 -23.66 3.50 -4.04
N ALA A 46 -24.73 3.32 -3.26
CA ALA A 46 -24.67 2.63 -1.98
C ALA A 46 -24.12 1.20 -2.14
N GLY A 47 -24.67 0.44 -3.11
CA GLY A 47 -24.24 -0.92 -3.39
C GLY A 47 -22.78 -1.03 -3.84
N LEU A 48 -22.31 -0.16 -4.73
CA LEU A 48 -20.91 -0.13 -5.16
C LEU A 48 -19.96 0.23 -4.02
N THR A 49 -20.35 1.16 -3.15
CA THR A 49 -19.58 1.56 -1.98
C THR A 49 -19.44 0.38 -1.02
N LEU A 50 -20.56 -0.27 -0.66
CA LEU A 50 -20.57 -1.43 0.23
C LEU A 50 -19.85 -2.64 -0.36
N LEU A 51 -19.92 -2.86 -1.67
CA LEU A 51 -19.19 -3.93 -2.34
C LEU A 51 -17.68 -3.71 -2.22
N SER A 52 -17.21 -2.48 -2.41
CA SER A 52 -15.79 -2.12 -2.28
C SER A 52 -15.28 -2.39 -0.85
N VAL A 53 -16.05 -1.95 0.16
CA VAL A 53 -15.80 -2.22 1.59
C VAL A 53 -15.71 -3.72 1.84
N ALA A 54 -16.70 -4.49 1.38
CA ALA A 54 -16.78 -5.91 1.63
C ALA A 54 -15.61 -6.68 0.99
N VAL A 55 -15.22 -6.32 -0.24
CA VAL A 55 -14.10 -6.95 -0.96
C VAL A 55 -12.77 -6.65 -0.28
N ALA A 56 -12.50 -5.39 0.07
CA ALA A 56 -11.28 -4.98 0.76
C ALA A 56 -11.16 -5.62 2.15
N SER A 57 -12.25 -5.57 2.92
CA SER A 57 -12.36 -6.22 4.23
C SER A 57 -12.12 -7.73 4.14
N ALA A 58 -12.78 -8.43 3.21
CA ALA A 58 -12.57 -9.88 3.04
C ALA A 58 -11.12 -10.21 2.67
N ALA A 59 -10.53 -9.48 1.73
CA ALA A 59 -9.14 -9.68 1.31
C ALA A 59 -8.17 -9.48 2.48
N THR A 60 -8.27 -8.34 3.17
CA THR A 60 -7.38 -8.01 4.29
C THR A 60 -7.51 -8.99 5.46
N GLN A 61 -8.72 -9.46 5.79
CA GLN A 61 -8.90 -10.48 6.82
C GLN A 61 -8.30 -11.82 6.43
N VAL A 62 -8.38 -12.24 5.16
CA VAL A 62 -7.76 -13.48 4.68
C VAL A 62 -6.24 -13.43 4.79
N PHE A 63 -5.61 -12.33 4.37
CA PHE A 63 -4.16 -12.14 4.56
C PHE A 63 -3.79 -12.07 6.04
N SER A 64 -4.52 -11.27 6.83
CA SER A 64 -4.28 -11.12 8.26
C SER A 64 -4.38 -12.46 9.02
N TYR A 65 -5.39 -13.29 8.70
CA TYR A 65 -5.56 -14.63 9.27
C TYR A 65 -4.39 -15.56 8.92
N THR A 66 -4.05 -15.64 7.63
CA THR A 66 -3.00 -16.56 7.17
C THR A 66 -1.64 -16.18 7.74
N TRP A 67 -1.35 -14.88 7.80
CA TRP A 67 -0.12 -14.37 8.40
C TRP A 67 -0.08 -14.63 9.91
N TYR A 68 -1.18 -14.43 10.64
CA TYR A 68 -1.23 -14.69 12.07
C TYR A 68 -1.03 -16.17 12.37
N ARG A 69 -1.66 -17.04 11.57
CA ARG A 69 -1.50 -18.48 11.68
C ARG A 69 -0.06 -18.92 11.42
N ASP A 70 0.63 -18.27 10.48
CA ASP A 70 2.03 -18.57 10.19
C ASP A 70 2.95 -18.08 11.34
N ASP A 71 2.66 -16.93 11.94
CA ASP A 71 3.38 -16.39 13.11
C ASP A 71 3.20 -17.28 14.35
N MET A 72 1.99 -17.80 14.57
CA MET A 72 1.64 -18.72 15.67
C MET A 72 2.35 -20.09 15.58
N ARG A 73 2.68 -20.54 14.37
CA ARG A 73 3.34 -21.83 14.15
C ARG A 73 4.83 -21.83 14.49
N LYS A 74 5.43 -20.66 14.77
CA LYS A 74 6.87 -20.51 15.02
C LYS A 74 7.15 -19.73 16.32
N PRO A 75 6.98 -20.34 17.50
CA PRO A 75 7.05 -19.65 18.81
C PRO A 75 8.42 -19.04 19.13
N LEU A 76 9.51 -19.62 18.61
CA LEU A 76 10.89 -19.20 18.87
C LEU A 76 11.21 -17.78 18.34
N ALA A 77 10.40 -17.23 17.43
CA ALA A 77 10.57 -15.87 16.89
C ALA A 77 9.80 -14.77 17.66
N ASN A 78 9.10 -15.11 18.75
CA ASN A 78 8.33 -14.18 19.58
C ASN A 78 8.80 -14.22 21.06
N PRO A 79 9.95 -13.61 21.40
CA PRO A 79 10.47 -13.65 22.78
C PRO A 79 9.67 -12.81 23.79
N GLY A 80 8.68 -12.02 23.35
CA GLY A 80 7.87 -11.14 24.19
C GLY A 80 6.36 -11.38 24.12
N GLY A 81 5.93 -12.53 23.62
CA GLY A 81 4.51 -12.88 23.49
C GLY A 81 3.89 -13.27 24.83
N ASP A 82 3.39 -12.27 25.56
CA ASP A 82 2.54 -12.50 26.73
C ASP A 82 1.20 -13.15 26.32
N GLY A 83 1.14 -14.48 26.47
CA GLY A 83 0.00 -15.32 26.88
C GLY A 83 -1.28 -15.37 26.03
N LEU A 84 -1.90 -14.24 25.69
CA LEU A 84 -3.34 -14.25 25.39
C LEU A 84 -3.71 -14.81 24.00
N ILE A 85 -2.85 -14.58 22.98
CA ILE A 85 -3.15 -14.97 21.59
C ILE A 85 -2.35 -16.20 21.16
N CYS A 86 -1.13 -16.40 21.70
CA CYS A 86 -0.34 -17.62 21.51
C CYS A 86 -1.07 -18.89 21.99
N GLU A 87 -2.02 -18.75 22.92
CA GLU A 87 -2.84 -19.86 23.42
C GLU A 87 -4.21 -20.00 22.72
N MET A 88 -4.54 -19.10 21.78
CA MET A 88 -5.87 -19.11 21.16
C MET A 88 -5.99 -20.25 20.14
N ASN A 89 -6.97 -21.13 20.35
CA ASN A 89 -7.24 -22.23 19.44
C ASN A 89 -7.62 -21.71 18.03
N ARG A 90 -7.38 -22.52 16.99
CA ARG A 90 -7.67 -22.20 15.58
C ARG A 90 -9.09 -21.66 15.36
N GLY A 91 -10.07 -22.19 16.10
CA GLY A 91 -11.46 -21.73 16.03
C GLY A 91 -11.64 -20.28 16.52
N GLY A 92 -10.96 -19.89 17.60
CA GLY A 92 -10.98 -18.52 18.13
C GLY A 92 -10.34 -17.53 17.15
N LEU A 93 -9.22 -17.91 16.52
CA LEU A 93 -8.58 -17.09 15.49
C LEU A 93 -9.51 -16.90 14.27
N ILE A 94 -10.17 -17.96 13.81
CA ILE A 94 -11.16 -17.84 12.70
C ILE A 94 -12.30 -16.92 13.12
N GLY A 95 -12.88 -17.10 14.31
CA GLY A 95 -13.97 -16.28 14.83
C GLY A 95 -13.60 -14.79 14.89
N LEU A 96 -12.38 -14.48 15.31
CA LEU A 96 -11.83 -13.13 15.38
C LEU A 96 -11.77 -12.45 14.00
N HIS A 97 -11.30 -13.15 12.96
CA HIS A 97 -11.28 -12.60 11.61
C HIS A 97 -12.68 -12.51 10.98
N VAL A 98 -13.57 -13.46 11.26
CA VAL A 98 -14.98 -13.42 10.83
C VAL A 98 -15.71 -12.23 11.46
N MET A 99 -15.43 -11.92 12.73
CA MET A 99 -15.96 -10.76 13.44
C MET A 99 -15.26 -9.44 13.06
N GLN A 100 -14.37 -9.47 12.05
CA GLN A 100 -13.64 -8.30 11.55
C GLN A 100 -12.65 -7.65 12.57
N THR A 101 -12.36 -8.30 13.69
CA THR A 101 -11.44 -7.77 14.72
C THR A 101 -9.97 -8.12 14.50
N GLY A 102 -9.67 -8.82 13.39
CA GLY A 102 -8.32 -9.23 12.96
C GLY A 102 -7.30 -8.11 12.82
N ILE A 103 -7.71 -6.99 12.25
CA ILE A 103 -6.80 -5.87 12.01
C ILE A 103 -6.52 -5.13 13.33
N PHE A 104 -7.56 -4.92 14.15
CA PHE A 104 -7.42 -4.26 15.45
C PHE A 104 -6.50 -5.01 16.41
N THR A 105 -6.54 -6.35 16.38
CA THR A 105 -5.61 -7.17 17.17
C THR A 105 -4.16 -7.03 16.68
N ARG A 106 -3.91 -6.94 15.37
CA ARG A 106 -2.56 -6.65 14.84
C ARG A 106 -2.03 -5.30 15.31
N TYR A 107 -2.89 -4.27 15.28
CA TYR A 107 -2.55 -2.94 15.81
C TYR A 107 -2.24 -3.02 17.30
N TYR A 108 -3.08 -3.67 18.09
CA TYR A 108 -2.87 -3.84 19.53
C TYR A 108 -1.55 -4.55 19.84
N ASP A 109 -1.25 -5.66 19.17
CA ASP A 109 -0.02 -6.42 19.39
C ASP A 109 1.23 -5.61 19.04
N LEU A 110 1.21 -4.89 17.91
CA LEU A 110 2.30 -4.00 17.51
C LEU A 110 2.49 -2.85 18.50
N LEU A 111 1.40 -2.24 18.98
CA LEU A 111 1.46 -1.14 19.94
C LEU A 111 1.92 -1.61 21.31
N LYS A 112 1.46 -2.77 21.81
CA LYS A 112 1.86 -3.36 23.10
C LYS A 112 3.35 -3.71 23.11
N VAL A 113 3.82 -4.49 22.12
CA VAL A 113 5.23 -4.90 22.05
C VAL A 113 6.12 -3.70 21.73
N GLY A 114 5.69 -2.81 20.84
CA GLY A 114 6.40 -1.57 20.52
C GLY A 114 6.50 -0.62 21.71
N TYR A 115 5.48 -0.57 22.58
CA TYR A 115 5.53 0.22 23.80
C TYR A 115 6.61 -0.30 24.76
N GLY A 116 6.65 -1.62 24.97
CA GLY A 116 7.69 -2.26 25.79
C GLY A 116 9.10 -1.97 25.27
N ALA A 117 9.33 -2.11 23.96
CA ALA A 117 10.64 -1.86 23.36
C ALA A 117 11.10 -0.39 23.44
N VAL A 118 10.17 0.57 23.46
CA VAL A 118 10.48 2.00 23.36
C VAL A 118 10.44 2.74 24.71
N PHE A 119 9.59 2.29 25.62
CA PHE A 119 9.30 2.99 26.88
C PHE A 119 9.71 2.20 28.13
N SER A 120 9.90 0.88 28.05
CA SER A 120 10.49 0.13 29.16
C SER A 120 12.02 0.35 29.17
N LYS A 121 12.55 0.87 30.28
CA LYS A 121 14.00 0.97 30.48
C LYS A 121 14.56 -0.45 30.67
N PRO A 122 15.64 -0.85 29.97
CA PRO A 122 16.30 -2.10 30.31
C PRO A 122 16.82 -2.01 31.75
N LEU A 123 16.50 -3.00 32.58
CA LEU A 123 17.14 -3.20 33.89
C LEU A 123 18.57 -3.71 33.64
N GLY A 124 19.46 -2.82 33.17
CA GLY A 124 20.86 -3.14 32.88
C GLY A 124 21.37 -2.53 31.56
N PRO A 125 22.68 -2.66 31.27
CA PRO A 125 23.32 -2.11 30.07
C PRO A 125 23.04 -2.93 28.79
N VAL A 126 22.05 -3.83 28.81
CA VAL A 126 21.72 -4.67 27.66
C VAL A 126 20.75 -3.90 26.78
N GLU A 127 21.27 -3.34 25.69
CA GLU A 127 20.49 -2.80 24.58
C GLU A 127 19.43 -3.83 24.13
N CYS A 128 18.24 -3.36 23.73
CA CYS A 128 17.22 -4.25 23.16
C CYS A 128 17.82 -5.02 21.98
N PRO A 129 17.70 -6.37 21.92
CA PRO A 129 18.31 -7.13 20.84
C PRO A 129 17.83 -6.64 19.48
N ARG A 130 18.75 -6.47 18.52
CA ARG A 130 18.48 -6.05 17.13
C ARG A 130 17.33 -6.83 16.49
N ASP A 131 17.20 -8.11 16.84
CA ASP A 131 16.17 -9.01 16.36
C ASP A 131 14.75 -8.57 16.77
N VAL A 132 14.59 -7.93 17.94
CA VAL A 132 13.30 -7.39 18.42
C VAL A 132 12.89 -6.19 17.56
N HIS A 133 13.82 -5.27 17.25
CA HIS A 133 13.53 -4.14 16.38
C HIS A 133 13.19 -4.57 14.96
N LEU A 134 13.91 -5.56 14.42
CA LEU A 134 13.62 -6.14 13.12
C LEU A 134 12.24 -6.82 13.09
N ALA A 135 11.89 -7.59 14.12
CA ALA A 135 10.58 -8.21 14.25
C ALA A 135 9.44 -7.17 14.32
N LEU A 136 9.65 -6.05 15.03
CA LEU A 136 8.71 -4.93 15.07
C LEU A 136 8.52 -4.28 13.69
N PHE A 137 9.60 -4.11 12.92
CA PHE A 137 9.50 -3.63 11.54
C PHE A 137 8.81 -4.64 10.61
N GLY A 138 9.00 -5.95 10.82
CA GLY A 138 8.23 -6.99 10.12
C GLY A 138 6.73 -6.86 10.36
N ARG A 139 6.31 -6.78 11.63
CA ARG A 139 4.89 -6.58 12.00
C ARG A 139 4.31 -5.27 11.46
N ALA A 140 5.10 -4.20 11.50
CA ALA A 140 4.73 -2.91 10.90
C ALA A 140 4.60 -2.99 9.37
N THR A 141 5.45 -3.78 8.70
CA THR A 141 5.40 -4.01 7.25
C THR A 141 4.11 -4.76 6.89
N ASP A 142 3.78 -5.84 7.60
CA ASP A 142 2.52 -6.55 7.41
C ASP A 142 1.32 -5.61 7.54
N LEU A 143 1.29 -4.78 8.58
CA LEU A 143 0.17 -3.87 8.82
C LEU A 143 0.05 -2.79 7.72
N SER A 144 1.17 -2.20 7.31
CA SER A 144 1.19 -1.24 6.22
C SER A 144 0.82 -1.87 4.87
N MET A 145 1.13 -3.16 4.65
CA MET A 145 0.70 -3.91 3.46
C MET A 145 -0.81 -4.18 3.48
N LEU A 146 -1.39 -4.56 4.62
CA LEU A 146 -2.85 -4.71 4.74
C LEU A 146 -3.57 -3.39 4.46
N LYS A 147 -3.08 -2.28 5.03
CA LYS A 147 -3.63 -0.95 4.76
C LYS A 147 -3.48 -0.57 3.28
N LEU A 148 -2.37 -0.95 2.64
CA LEU A 148 -2.18 -0.75 1.19
C LEU A 148 -3.24 -1.50 0.37
N PHE A 149 -3.52 -2.76 0.70
CA PHE A 149 -4.56 -3.54 0.00
C PHE A 149 -5.94 -2.92 0.17
N GLU A 150 -6.30 -2.57 1.40
CA GLU A 150 -7.55 -1.86 1.70
C GLU A 150 -7.67 -0.57 0.88
N THR A 151 -6.63 0.27 0.92
CA THR A 151 -6.59 1.55 0.19
C THR A 151 -6.91 1.38 -1.30
N PHE A 152 -6.36 0.35 -1.97
CA PHE A 152 -6.56 0.15 -3.40
C PHE A 152 -7.80 -0.67 -3.78
N LEU A 153 -8.31 -1.50 -2.87
CA LEU A 153 -9.53 -2.29 -3.10
C LEU A 153 -10.80 -1.53 -2.70
N GLU A 154 -10.69 -0.56 -1.80
CA GLU A 154 -11.81 0.21 -1.25
C GLU A 154 -11.66 1.71 -1.48
N SER A 155 -10.68 2.37 -0.84
CA SER A 155 -10.63 3.84 -0.81
C SER A 155 -10.42 4.48 -2.18
N VAL A 156 -9.59 3.89 -3.04
CA VAL A 156 -9.33 4.41 -4.40
C VAL A 156 -10.56 4.24 -5.32
N PRO A 157 -11.17 3.04 -5.47
CA PRO A 157 -12.42 2.89 -6.22
C PRO A 157 -13.56 3.80 -5.72
N GLN A 158 -13.71 3.95 -4.40
CA GLN A 158 -14.67 4.87 -3.82
C GLN A 158 -14.35 6.33 -4.17
N LEU A 159 -13.10 6.76 -4.11
CA LEU A 159 -12.70 8.12 -4.50
C LEU A 159 -12.97 8.38 -5.99
N VAL A 160 -12.72 7.40 -6.87
CA VAL A 160 -13.08 7.47 -8.29
C VAL A 160 -14.60 7.63 -8.46
N LEU A 161 -15.40 6.84 -7.73
CA LEU A 161 -16.86 6.95 -7.76
C LEU A 161 -17.36 8.32 -7.25
N GLN A 162 -16.82 8.80 -6.13
CA GLN A 162 -17.18 10.10 -5.56
C GLN A 162 -16.81 11.26 -6.50
N LEU A 163 -15.66 11.20 -7.17
CA LEU A 163 -15.27 12.18 -8.18
C LEU A 163 -16.20 12.13 -9.39
N TYR A 164 -16.57 10.94 -9.88
CA TYR A 164 -17.57 10.79 -10.94
C TYR A 164 -18.91 11.45 -10.57
N ILE A 165 -19.43 11.20 -9.35
CA ILE A 165 -20.68 11.79 -8.87
C ILE A 165 -20.55 13.32 -8.77
N MET A 166 -19.45 13.82 -8.19
CA MET A 166 -19.21 15.26 -8.02
C MET A 166 -19.08 16.01 -9.35
N LEU A 167 -18.42 15.40 -10.35
CA LEU A 167 -18.28 15.96 -11.69
C LEU A 167 -19.61 15.93 -12.46
N GLY A 168 -20.47 14.95 -12.21
CA GLY A 168 -21.76 14.78 -12.89
C GLY A 168 -22.92 15.62 -12.33
N HIS A 169 -23.00 15.80 -11.01
CA HIS A 169 -24.20 16.38 -10.34
C HIS A 169 -24.04 17.83 -9.87
N GLY A 170 -22.86 18.46 -10.07
CA GLY A 170 -22.66 19.90 -9.92
C GLY A 170 -22.72 20.49 -8.50
N HIS A 171 -23.29 19.78 -7.52
CA HIS A 171 -23.25 20.18 -6.12
C HIS A 171 -21.89 19.87 -5.49
N ARG A 172 -21.18 20.94 -5.09
CA ARG A 172 -19.89 20.83 -4.39
C ARG A 172 -20.01 21.43 -3.01
N SER A 173 -19.97 20.61 -1.97
CA SER A 173 -19.74 21.13 -0.63
C SER A 173 -18.23 21.29 -0.40
N ILE A 174 -17.82 22.38 0.26
CA ILE A 174 -16.41 22.61 0.63
C ILE A 174 -15.88 21.42 1.45
N LEU A 175 -16.73 20.85 2.31
CA LEU A 175 -16.41 19.69 3.13
C LEU A 175 -16.07 18.46 2.27
N GLN A 176 -16.85 18.16 1.22
CA GLN A 176 -16.54 17.06 0.30
C GLN A 176 -15.18 17.24 -0.39
N CYS A 177 -14.86 18.46 -0.82
CA CYS A 177 -13.55 18.75 -1.42
C CYS A 177 -12.41 18.51 -0.42
N ILE A 178 -12.55 18.96 0.83
CA ILE A 178 -11.57 18.72 1.90
C ILE A 178 -11.41 17.21 2.15
N CYS A 179 -12.52 16.45 2.22
CA CYS A 179 -12.47 15.00 2.38
C CYS A 179 -11.72 14.32 1.23
N MET A 180 -12.01 14.68 -0.02
CA MET A 180 -11.31 14.12 -1.19
C MET A 180 -9.80 14.42 -1.18
N VAL A 181 -9.42 15.66 -0.84
CA VAL A 181 -7.99 16.03 -0.69
C VAL A 181 -7.34 15.20 0.41
N GLY A 182 -8.03 15.00 1.54
CA GLY A 182 -7.61 14.10 2.61
C GLY A 182 -7.40 12.66 2.11
N SER A 183 -8.33 12.13 1.32
CA SER A 183 -8.22 10.78 0.73
C SER A 183 -7.00 10.64 -0.17
N PHE A 184 -6.71 11.61 -1.05
CA PHE A 184 -5.49 11.60 -1.87
C PHE A 184 -4.21 11.56 -1.04
N ILE A 185 -4.15 12.36 0.04
CA ILE A 185 -3.01 12.37 0.95
C ILE A 185 -2.89 11.02 1.68
N ASN A 186 -4.00 10.46 2.16
CA ASN A 186 -4.02 9.16 2.84
C ASN A 186 -3.51 8.04 1.91
N ILE A 187 -3.99 7.99 0.66
CA ILE A 187 -3.56 7.01 -0.35
C ILE A 187 -2.05 7.13 -0.61
N ALA A 188 -1.56 8.35 -0.85
CA ALA A 188 -0.13 8.57 -1.09
C ALA A 188 0.70 8.17 0.14
N TRP A 189 0.24 8.51 1.35
CA TRP A 189 0.91 8.17 2.60
C TRP A 189 0.96 6.65 2.84
N ALA A 190 -0.12 5.90 2.57
CA ALA A 190 -0.15 4.44 2.70
C ALA A 190 0.95 3.76 1.86
N ILE A 191 1.19 4.25 0.64
CA ILE A 191 2.26 3.74 -0.23
C ILE A 191 3.65 4.08 0.31
N VAL A 192 3.83 5.30 0.84
CA VAL A 192 5.10 5.72 1.43
C VAL A 192 5.39 4.93 2.71
N ASP A 193 4.40 4.76 3.59
CA ASP A 193 4.54 4.00 4.83
C ASP A 193 4.90 2.55 4.55
N TYR A 194 4.19 1.89 3.62
CA TYR A 194 4.55 0.54 3.17
C TYR A 194 6.00 0.48 2.66
N ARG A 195 6.38 1.38 1.76
CA ARG A 195 7.73 1.38 1.18
C ARG A 195 8.81 1.56 2.24
N ARG A 196 8.57 2.40 3.24
CA ARG A 196 9.52 2.64 4.35
C ARG A 196 9.57 1.46 5.31
N CYS A 197 8.43 0.87 5.67
CA CYS A 197 8.38 -0.30 6.54
C CYS A 197 9.06 -1.50 5.89
N LEU A 198 8.75 -1.77 4.61
CA LEU A 198 9.37 -2.83 3.84
C LEU A 198 10.89 -2.69 3.78
N ARG A 199 11.41 -1.49 3.47
CA ARG A 199 12.88 -1.29 3.42
C ARG A 199 13.55 -1.48 4.79
N ARG A 200 12.85 -1.18 5.89
CA ARG A 200 13.39 -1.34 7.26
C ARG A 200 13.28 -2.76 7.80
N SER A 201 12.34 -3.56 7.30
CA SER A 201 12.24 -4.99 7.64
C SER A 201 13.26 -5.85 6.88
N LEU A 202 14.01 -5.27 5.94
CA LEU A 202 15.01 -5.94 5.12
C LEU A 202 16.43 -5.55 5.55
N PRO A 203 17.20 -6.43 6.24
CA PRO A 203 18.52 -6.07 6.77
C PRO A 203 19.55 -5.73 5.68
N GLN A 204 19.40 -6.35 4.50
CA GLN A 204 20.33 -6.20 3.37
C GLN A 204 20.03 -4.98 2.50
N VAL A 205 18.89 -4.30 2.73
CA VAL A 205 18.46 -3.16 1.92
C VAL A 205 18.64 -1.87 2.71
N ARG A 206 19.26 -0.88 2.07
CA ARG A 206 19.45 0.43 2.69
C ARG A 206 18.09 1.08 2.97
N GLU A 207 17.94 1.59 4.18
CA GLU A 207 16.74 2.33 4.58
C GLU A 207 16.48 3.55 3.69
N MET A 208 15.22 3.97 3.66
CA MET A 208 14.87 5.27 3.11
C MET A 208 15.05 6.34 4.21
N PRO A 209 15.99 7.29 4.04
CA PRO A 209 16.24 8.32 5.04
C PRO A 209 15.01 9.21 5.23
N SER A 210 14.75 9.60 6.48
CA SER A 210 13.74 10.60 6.83
C SER A 210 14.14 11.99 6.30
N GLY A 211 13.15 12.83 6.00
CA GLY A 211 13.37 14.18 5.49
C GLY A 211 13.10 14.29 3.99
N LEU A 212 13.99 14.99 3.26
CA LEU A 212 13.81 15.35 1.85
C LEU A 212 13.49 14.15 0.94
N PRO A 213 14.19 12.99 1.01
CA PRO A 213 13.89 11.85 0.15
C PRO A 213 12.49 11.28 0.37
N THR A 214 12.03 11.23 1.62
CA THR A 214 10.66 10.83 1.95
C THR A 214 9.64 11.81 1.38
N PHE A 215 9.90 13.12 1.50
CA PHE A 215 9.03 14.16 0.98
C PHE A 215 8.94 14.14 -0.55
N VAL A 216 10.06 14.03 -1.27
CA VAL A 216 10.07 13.96 -2.75
C VAL A 216 9.32 12.72 -3.24
N TYR A 217 9.50 11.57 -2.57
CA TYR A 217 8.77 10.34 -2.93
C TYR A 217 7.25 10.46 -2.65
N LEU A 218 6.87 11.09 -1.54
CA LEU A 218 5.47 11.39 -1.23
C LEU A 218 4.86 12.29 -2.30
N LEU A 219 5.56 13.36 -2.69
CA LEU A 219 5.09 14.29 -3.72
C LEU A 219 4.94 13.59 -5.08
N TYR A 220 5.91 12.75 -5.46
CA TYR A 220 5.81 11.90 -6.66
C TYR A 220 4.56 11.02 -6.63
N LYS A 221 4.31 10.28 -5.54
CA LYS A 221 3.15 9.39 -5.44
C LYS A 221 1.83 10.17 -5.40
N LEU A 222 1.77 11.26 -4.65
CA LEU A 222 0.59 12.13 -4.58
C LEU A 222 0.22 12.68 -5.96
N LEU A 223 1.17 13.31 -6.67
CA LEU A 223 0.90 13.92 -7.96
C LEU A 223 0.49 12.91 -9.04
N THR A 224 1.18 11.76 -9.10
CA THR A 224 0.86 10.71 -10.08
C THR A 224 -0.52 10.10 -9.80
N ILE A 225 -0.82 9.74 -8.54
CA ILE A 225 -2.12 9.15 -8.19
C ILE A 225 -3.26 10.13 -8.41
N THR A 226 -3.09 11.39 -8.02
CA THR A 226 -4.10 12.43 -8.24
C THR A 226 -4.40 12.60 -9.72
N ALA A 227 -3.38 12.75 -10.57
CA ALA A 227 -3.58 12.89 -12.00
C ALA A 227 -4.29 11.66 -12.62
N HIS A 228 -3.94 10.46 -12.17
CA HIS A 228 -4.50 9.23 -12.72
C HIS A 228 -5.96 9.01 -12.30
N ILE A 229 -6.27 9.16 -11.01
CA ILE A 229 -7.64 9.02 -10.49
C ILE A 229 -8.57 10.06 -11.13
N LEU A 230 -8.11 11.31 -11.30
CA LEU A 230 -8.87 12.34 -12.01
C LEU A 230 -9.12 11.93 -13.47
N SER A 231 -8.11 11.42 -14.18
CA SER A 231 -8.27 10.97 -15.56
C SER A 231 -9.24 9.79 -15.67
N LEU A 232 -9.14 8.78 -14.80
CA LEU A 232 -10.09 7.67 -14.72
C LEU A 232 -11.52 8.16 -14.44
N SER A 233 -11.67 9.17 -13.59
CA SER A 233 -12.98 9.79 -13.32
C SER A 233 -13.55 10.47 -14.57
N LEU A 234 -12.72 11.15 -15.37
CA LEU A 234 -13.15 11.71 -16.67
C LEU A 234 -13.57 10.62 -17.67
N PHE A 235 -12.91 9.47 -17.67
CA PHE A 235 -13.34 8.33 -18.49
C PHE A 235 -14.73 7.81 -18.11
N LEU A 236 -15.08 7.82 -16.82
CA LEU A 236 -16.42 7.45 -16.36
C LEU A 236 -17.46 8.51 -16.74
N VAL A 237 -17.10 9.81 -16.69
CA VAL A 237 -17.96 10.91 -17.18
C VAL A 237 -18.19 10.80 -18.68
N LEU A 238 -17.17 10.44 -19.46
CA LEU A 238 -17.28 10.21 -20.90
C LEU A 238 -18.29 9.08 -21.19
N SER A 239 -18.10 7.93 -20.53
CA SER A 239 -18.94 6.75 -20.67
C SER A 239 -18.78 5.79 -19.50
N PRO A 240 -19.87 5.33 -18.85
CA PRO A 240 -19.80 4.27 -17.83
C PRO A 240 -19.17 2.96 -18.35
N TYR A 241 -19.25 2.70 -19.67
CA TYR A 241 -18.62 1.54 -20.30
C TYR A 241 -17.08 1.56 -20.24
N SER A 242 -16.46 2.70 -19.92
CA SER A 242 -15.01 2.78 -19.68
C SER A 242 -14.52 1.87 -18.56
N THR A 243 -15.41 1.45 -17.65
CA THR A 243 -15.15 0.39 -16.65
C THR A 243 -14.70 -0.93 -17.28
N LEU A 244 -15.16 -1.27 -18.49
CA LEU A 244 -14.69 -2.43 -19.23
C LEU A 244 -13.22 -2.28 -19.62
N GLY A 245 -12.81 -1.08 -20.04
CA GLY A 245 -11.41 -0.76 -20.33
C GLY A 245 -10.53 -0.91 -19.08
N MET A 246 -11.00 -0.43 -17.93
CA MET A 246 -10.32 -0.64 -16.64
C MET A 246 -10.20 -2.12 -16.29
N ALA A 247 -11.24 -2.93 -16.55
CA ALA A 247 -11.19 -4.38 -16.34
C ALA A 247 -10.18 -5.06 -17.29
N VAL A 248 -10.03 -4.61 -18.53
CA VAL A 248 -9.00 -5.13 -19.44
C VAL A 248 -7.59 -4.79 -18.94
N VAL A 249 -7.36 -3.56 -18.48
CA VAL A 249 -6.08 -3.14 -17.89
C VAL A 249 -5.77 -3.95 -16.62
N TRP A 250 -6.78 -4.19 -15.78
CA TRP A 250 -6.68 -5.06 -14.61
C TRP A 250 -6.23 -6.47 -15.00
N LEU A 251 -6.91 -7.10 -15.97
CA LEU A 251 -6.57 -8.45 -16.44
C LEU A 251 -5.13 -8.48 -16.97
N ALA A 252 -4.71 -7.49 -17.76
CA ALA A 252 -3.34 -7.39 -18.25
C ALA A 252 -2.33 -7.28 -17.09
N GLY A 253 -2.62 -6.45 -16.07
CA GLY A 253 -1.80 -6.31 -14.86
C GLY A 253 -1.71 -7.61 -14.05
N THR A 254 -2.83 -8.32 -13.88
CA THR A 254 -2.86 -9.62 -13.20
C THR A 254 -2.10 -10.69 -13.98
N LEU A 255 -2.22 -10.73 -15.31
CA LEU A 255 -1.46 -11.66 -16.16
C LEU A 255 0.04 -11.38 -16.08
N TRP A 256 0.44 -10.10 -16.14
CA TRP A 256 1.81 -9.68 -15.90
C TRP A 256 2.32 -10.14 -14.54
N ALA A 257 1.54 -9.94 -13.47
CA ALA A 257 1.89 -10.40 -12.12
C ALA A 257 1.96 -11.93 -11.98
N HIS A 258 1.29 -12.70 -12.86
CA HIS A 258 1.42 -14.16 -12.92
C HIS A 258 2.67 -14.61 -13.69
N TRP A 259 3.10 -13.86 -14.69
CA TRP A 259 4.31 -14.14 -15.45
C TRP A 259 5.58 -13.78 -14.69
N VAL A 260 5.54 -12.73 -13.89
CA VAL A 260 6.62 -12.41 -12.96
C VAL A 260 6.62 -13.46 -11.85
N PRO A 261 7.71 -14.23 -11.66
CA PRO A 261 7.77 -15.18 -10.56
C PRO A 261 7.77 -14.42 -9.24
N THR A 262 6.74 -14.66 -8.43
CA THR A 262 6.57 -14.07 -7.09
C THR A 262 6.40 -15.21 -6.09
N ASP A 263 7.06 -15.12 -4.94
CA ASP A 263 6.98 -16.09 -3.85
C ASP A 263 6.64 -15.43 -2.51
N PHE A 264 5.62 -14.57 -2.53
CA PHE A 264 5.27 -13.76 -1.36
C PHE A 264 4.53 -14.57 -0.28
N CYS A 265 3.69 -15.52 -0.69
CA CYS A 265 2.82 -16.28 0.20
C CYS A 265 3.19 -17.77 0.26
N THR A 266 3.08 -18.35 1.46
CA THR A 266 3.34 -19.77 1.72
C THR A 266 2.38 -20.72 1.00
N SER A 267 1.18 -20.25 0.65
CA SER A 267 0.14 -21.03 -0.04
C SER A 267 -0.07 -20.55 -1.47
N LYS A 268 -0.14 -21.50 -2.42
CA LYS A 268 -0.43 -21.23 -3.84
C LYS A 268 -1.76 -20.48 -4.04
N GLY A 269 -2.76 -20.73 -3.19
CA GLY A 269 -4.05 -20.04 -3.28
C GLY A 269 -3.96 -18.57 -2.84
N LEU A 270 -3.19 -18.31 -1.78
CA LEU A 270 -2.98 -16.96 -1.26
C LEU A 270 -2.09 -16.14 -2.21
N GLU A 271 -1.10 -16.78 -2.83
CA GLU A 271 -0.25 -16.17 -3.87
C GLU A 271 -1.08 -15.74 -5.09
N ARG A 272 -2.07 -16.55 -5.50
CA ARG A 272 -3.00 -16.19 -6.57
C ARG A 272 -3.83 -14.96 -6.20
N LEU A 273 -4.37 -14.92 -4.97
CA LEU A 273 -5.12 -13.76 -4.47
C LEU A 273 -4.24 -12.51 -4.44
N TYR A 274 -3.00 -12.63 -3.97
CA TYR A 274 -2.01 -11.56 -3.97
C TYR A 274 -1.78 -10.99 -5.37
N ARG A 275 -1.56 -11.84 -6.38
CA ARG A 275 -1.36 -11.41 -7.78
C ARG A 275 -2.59 -10.73 -8.37
N ILE A 276 -3.80 -11.17 -8.01
CA ILE A 276 -5.05 -10.52 -8.40
C ILE A 276 -5.11 -9.09 -7.84
N ILE A 277 -4.83 -8.93 -6.54
CA ILE A 277 -4.82 -7.62 -5.87
C ILE A 277 -3.74 -6.71 -6.45
N VAL A 278 -2.53 -7.24 -6.68
CA VAL A 278 -1.45 -6.50 -7.35
C VAL A 278 -1.90 -6.00 -8.73
N GLY A 279 -2.64 -6.80 -9.49
CA GLY A 279 -3.27 -6.36 -10.73
C GLY A 279 -4.17 -5.15 -10.54
N VAL A 280 -4.98 -5.10 -9.47
CA VAL A 280 -5.82 -3.93 -9.13
C VAL A 280 -4.94 -2.72 -8.80
N VAL A 281 -3.92 -2.89 -7.96
CA VAL A 281 -2.98 -1.82 -7.61
C VAL A 281 -2.31 -1.23 -8.87
N LEU A 282 -1.93 -2.09 -9.83
CA LEU A 282 -1.29 -1.68 -11.08
C LEU A 282 -2.19 -0.83 -11.98
N ILE A 283 -3.52 -0.90 -11.86
CA ILE A 283 -4.42 0.04 -12.54
C ILE A 283 -4.05 1.47 -12.11
N PHE A 284 -3.81 1.68 -10.82
CA PHE A 284 -3.71 3.02 -10.23
C PHE A 284 -2.28 3.53 -10.03
N THR A 285 -1.34 2.64 -9.69
CA THR A 285 0.06 3.03 -9.47
C THR A 285 1.02 1.89 -9.76
N PHE A 286 2.24 2.23 -10.18
CA PHE A 286 3.30 1.24 -10.31
C PHE A 286 3.64 0.66 -8.94
N PHE A 287 3.45 -0.65 -8.81
CA PHE A 287 3.83 -1.45 -7.65
C PHE A 287 4.91 -2.45 -8.06
N ASN A 288 6.06 -2.41 -7.38
CA ASN A 288 7.17 -3.29 -7.70
C ASN A 288 6.93 -4.68 -7.08
N VAL A 289 6.56 -5.64 -7.94
CA VAL A 289 6.22 -7.01 -7.55
C VAL A 289 7.45 -7.92 -7.40
N LYS A 290 8.56 -7.64 -8.11
CA LYS A 290 9.77 -8.48 -8.14
C LYS A 290 10.85 -8.02 -7.15
N GLY A 291 10.77 -6.79 -6.67
CA GLY A 291 11.77 -6.17 -5.81
C GLY A 291 13.05 -5.70 -6.53
N GLN A 292 13.50 -6.39 -7.59
CA GLN A 292 14.75 -6.11 -8.33
C GLN A 292 14.55 -5.84 -9.85
N ASP A 293 15.52 -5.15 -10.48
CA ASP A 293 15.62 -4.85 -11.92
C ASP A 293 14.35 -4.30 -12.60
N THR A 294 13.76 -3.28 -11.99
CA THR A 294 12.46 -2.74 -12.45
C THR A 294 12.55 -1.54 -13.38
N SER A 295 13.74 -1.10 -13.81
CA SER A 295 13.89 0.13 -14.59
C SER A 295 13.09 0.11 -15.91
N TRP A 296 13.18 -0.98 -16.68
CA TRP A 296 12.43 -1.12 -17.94
C TRP A 296 10.93 -1.28 -17.75
N PRO A 297 10.42 -2.22 -16.90
CA PRO A 297 8.99 -2.32 -16.60
C PRO A 297 8.40 -1.01 -16.07
N MET A 298 9.15 -0.29 -15.24
CA MET A 298 8.72 1.00 -14.70
C MET A 298 8.63 2.07 -15.78
N ALA A 299 9.60 2.15 -16.70
CA ALA A 299 9.56 3.09 -17.82
C ALA A 299 8.36 2.83 -18.73
N VAL A 300 8.13 1.57 -19.13
CA VAL A 300 6.97 1.17 -19.95
C VAL A 300 5.66 1.53 -19.26
N TYR A 301 5.54 1.23 -17.97
CA TYR A 301 4.36 1.59 -17.18
C TYR A 301 4.09 3.08 -17.21
N TYR A 302 5.10 3.92 -16.93
CA TYR A 302 4.91 5.37 -16.85
C TYR A 302 4.65 6.03 -18.20
N VAL A 303 5.12 5.44 -19.30
CA VAL A 303 4.76 5.87 -20.65
C VAL A 303 3.27 5.58 -20.93
N LEU A 304 2.81 4.35 -20.71
CA LEU A 304 1.40 3.98 -20.89
C LEU A 304 0.49 4.80 -19.96
N PHE A 305 0.90 4.98 -18.72
CA PHE A 305 0.24 5.82 -17.74
C PHE A 305 0.06 7.27 -18.22
N ALA A 306 1.10 7.89 -18.77
CA ALA A 306 1.02 9.25 -19.30
C ALA A 306 0.07 9.33 -20.49
N LEU A 307 0.11 8.33 -21.39
CA LEU A 307 -0.82 8.26 -22.52
C LEU A 307 -2.29 8.16 -22.05
N VAL A 308 -2.58 7.28 -21.09
CA VAL A 308 -3.92 7.15 -20.50
C VAL A 308 -4.34 8.47 -19.87
N ASN A 309 -3.50 9.08 -19.05
CA ASN A 309 -3.81 10.33 -18.37
C ASN A 309 -4.21 11.45 -19.33
N LEU A 310 -3.43 11.63 -20.40
CA LEU A 310 -3.65 12.67 -21.40
C LEU A 310 -4.84 12.36 -22.32
N SER A 311 -5.10 11.08 -22.58
CA SER A 311 -6.21 10.66 -23.43
C SER A 311 -7.59 10.94 -22.81
N GLY A 312 -7.74 10.93 -21.48
CA GLY A 312 -9.00 11.22 -20.80
C GLY A 312 -9.60 12.59 -21.15
N PRO A 313 -8.91 13.71 -20.83
CA PRO A 313 -9.35 15.05 -21.24
C PRO A 313 -9.51 15.21 -22.76
N LEU A 314 -8.57 14.64 -23.54
CA LEU A 314 -8.59 14.73 -25.00
C LEU A 314 -9.85 14.10 -25.59
N LEU A 315 -10.16 12.86 -25.19
CA LEU A 315 -11.36 12.15 -25.67
C LEU A 315 -12.64 12.84 -25.20
N LEU A 316 -12.64 13.41 -24.00
CA LEU A 316 -13.80 14.15 -23.49
C LEU A 316 -14.12 15.37 -24.37
N VAL A 317 -13.10 16.13 -24.79
CA VAL A 317 -13.27 17.28 -25.71
C VAL A 317 -13.71 16.81 -27.11
N LEU A 318 -13.12 15.73 -27.62
CA LEU A 318 -13.42 15.23 -28.97
C LEU A 318 -14.84 14.65 -29.09
N VAL A 319 -15.29 13.91 -28.08
CA VAL A 319 -16.59 13.20 -28.12
C VAL A 319 -17.71 14.05 -27.55
N ARG A 320 -17.44 14.89 -26.54
CA ARG A 320 -18.44 15.77 -25.90
C ARG A 320 -17.94 17.21 -25.80
N PRO A 321 -17.87 17.96 -26.90
CA PRO A 321 -17.31 19.32 -26.89
C PRO A 321 -18.03 20.29 -25.94
N GLU A 322 -19.29 20.03 -25.61
CA GLU A 322 -20.10 20.79 -24.64
C GLU A 322 -19.45 20.87 -23.24
N VAL A 323 -18.66 19.85 -22.84
CA VAL A 323 -17.99 19.83 -21.54
C VAL A 323 -16.94 20.95 -21.40
N ASN A 324 -16.46 21.50 -22.51
CA ASN A 324 -15.46 22.56 -22.52
C ASN A 324 -15.98 23.87 -21.92
N ALA A 325 -17.31 24.04 -21.88
CA ALA A 325 -17.98 25.16 -21.23
C ALA A 325 -18.20 24.95 -19.71
N THR A 326 -17.94 23.75 -19.19
CA THR A 326 -18.12 23.47 -17.75
C THR A 326 -16.96 24.05 -16.92
N GLU A 327 -17.30 24.64 -15.78
CA GLU A 327 -16.30 25.32 -14.92
C GLU A 327 -15.23 24.37 -14.35
N TYR A 328 -15.51 23.07 -14.22
CA TYR A 328 -14.53 22.12 -13.69
C TYR A 328 -13.51 21.63 -14.73
N PHE A 329 -13.85 21.66 -16.02
CA PHE A 329 -13.09 20.93 -17.02
C PHE A 329 -11.64 21.41 -17.12
N TRP A 330 -11.43 22.72 -17.23
CA TRP A 330 -10.10 23.31 -17.32
C TRP A 330 -9.26 23.12 -16.04
N PRO A 331 -9.79 23.39 -14.82
CA PRO A 331 -9.07 23.08 -13.57
C PRO A 331 -8.65 21.61 -13.46
N VAL A 332 -9.55 20.67 -13.76
CA VAL A 332 -9.25 19.22 -13.68
C VAL A 332 -8.22 18.83 -14.74
N THR A 333 -8.34 19.33 -15.97
CA THR A 333 -7.38 19.07 -17.04
C THR A 333 -5.99 19.61 -16.71
N LEU A 334 -5.91 20.82 -16.13
CA LEU A 334 -4.66 21.42 -15.68
C LEU A 334 -4.02 20.58 -14.56
N LEU A 335 -4.82 20.08 -13.61
CA LEU A 335 -4.35 19.18 -12.55
C LEU A 335 -3.85 17.84 -13.11
N ILE A 336 -4.52 17.26 -14.11
CA ILE A 336 -4.08 16.02 -14.77
C ILE A 336 -2.76 16.23 -15.50
N PHE A 337 -2.66 17.27 -16.33
CA PHE A 337 -1.45 17.57 -17.10
C PHE A 337 -0.29 17.95 -16.17
N GLY A 338 -0.50 18.92 -15.29
CA GLY A 338 0.48 19.39 -14.33
C GLY A 338 0.92 18.29 -13.36
N GLY A 339 -0.04 17.51 -12.83
CA GLY A 339 0.24 16.38 -11.94
C GLY A 339 1.01 15.25 -12.63
N THR A 340 0.71 14.95 -13.90
CA THR A 340 1.45 13.95 -14.68
C THR A 340 2.89 14.41 -14.92
N VAL A 341 3.09 15.63 -15.42
CA VAL A 341 4.43 16.17 -15.71
C VAL A 341 5.24 16.33 -14.43
N LEU A 342 4.70 17.03 -13.43
CA LEU A 342 5.41 17.29 -12.17
C LEU A 342 5.66 15.98 -11.41
N GLY A 343 4.71 15.04 -11.42
CA GLY A 343 4.88 13.71 -10.83
C GLY A 343 6.01 12.91 -11.47
N LEU A 344 6.13 12.94 -12.81
CA LEU A 344 7.25 12.32 -13.53
C LEU A 344 8.59 13.02 -13.26
N VAL A 345 8.60 14.35 -13.14
CA VAL A 345 9.80 15.10 -12.74
C VAL A 345 10.23 14.69 -11.32
N CYS A 346 9.30 14.63 -10.36
CA CYS A 346 9.58 14.16 -9.01
C CYS A 346 10.05 12.70 -8.98
N LEU A 347 9.52 11.84 -9.86
CA LEU A 347 9.98 10.46 -10.04
C LEU A 347 11.45 10.43 -10.48
N LEU A 348 11.79 11.16 -11.53
CA LEU A 348 13.16 11.23 -12.05
C LEU A 348 14.11 11.83 -11.01
N LEU A 349 13.72 12.92 -10.34
CA LEU A 349 14.48 13.53 -9.25
C LEU A 349 14.73 12.55 -8.11
N TYR A 350 13.70 11.79 -7.73
CA TYR A 350 13.82 10.78 -6.70
C TYR A 350 14.85 9.71 -7.09
N TYR A 351 14.76 9.11 -8.28
CA TYR A 351 15.71 8.06 -8.70
C TYR A 351 17.11 8.56 -9.05
N ALA A 352 17.25 9.83 -9.46
CA ALA A 352 18.52 10.44 -9.77
C ALA A 352 19.32 10.80 -8.52
N VAL A 353 18.68 11.43 -7.52
CA VAL A 353 19.37 12.07 -6.39
C VAL A 353 19.01 11.44 -5.04
N CYS A 354 17.74 11.11 -4.82
CA CYS A 354 17.23 10.75 -3.49
C CYS A 354 17.16 9.24 -3.24
N HIS A 355 17.14 8.42 -4.29
CA HIS A 355 16.97 6.98 -4.16
C HIS A 355 18.23 6.38 -3.54
N PRO A 356 18.11 5.69 -2.39
CA PRO A 356 19.24 5.01 -1.80
C PRO A 356 19.62 3.85 -2.71
N ARG A 357 20.60 4.10 -3.60
CA ARG A 357 21.27 3.06 -4.39
C ARG A 357 21.96 2.14 -3.38
N GLY A 358 21.41 0.93 -3.23
CA GLY A 358 22.16 -0.15 -2.60
C GLY A 358 23.30 -0.53 -3.52
N ARG A 359 24.46 -0.90 -2.97
CA ARG A 359 25.40 -1.70 -3.76
C ARG A 359 24.65 -2.97 -4.16
N SER A 360 24.39 -3.11 -5.45
CA SER A 360 24.32 -4.43 -6.06
C SER A 360 25.65 -5.09 -5.71
N LEU A 361 25.66 -6.00 -4.73
CA LEU A 361 26.69 -7.03 -4.69
C LEU A 361 26.27 -8.03 -5.76
N GLN A 362 26.51 -7.66 -7.00
CA GLN A 362 26.70 -8.62 -8.07
C GLN A 362 27.99 -9.38 -7.74
N ALA A 363 27.91 -10.69 -7.91
CA ALA A 363 29.06 -11.59 -7.91
C ALA A 363 30.18 -11.03 -8.79
N ASP A 364 31.38 -10.91 -8.21
CA ASP A 364 32.60 -11.24 -8.93
C ASP A 364 32.94 -12.67 -8.51
N GLU A 365 32.97 -13.56 -9.48
CA GLU A 365 33.51 -14.91 -9.31
C GLU A 365 35.03 -14.86 -9.06
N VAL A 366 35.52 -16.00 -8.56
CA VAL A 366 36.84 -16.60 -8.75
C VAL A 366 37.81 -16.57 -7.54
N ASP A 367 38.15 -17.80 -7.14
CA ASP A 367 39.21 -18.31 -6.24
C ASP A 367 39.02 -18.32 -4.72
N GLY A 368 38.79 -19.52 -4.17
CA GLY A 368 39.14 -19.82 -2.77
C GLY A 368 38.33 -20.93 -2.11
N HIS A 369 38.92 -22.12 -2.00
CA HIS A 369 38.39 -23.32 -1.37
C HIS A 369 38.23 -23.21 0.17
N MET A 370 37.26 -23.97 0.71
CA MET A 370 37.11 -24.48 2.09
C MET A 370 36.90 -23.51 3.27
N GLY A 371 35.73 -23.66 3.91
CA GLY A 371 35.46 -23.17 5.27
C GLY A 371 34.05 -23.54 5.70
N GLN A 372 33.88 -24.74 6.24
CA GLN A 372 32.64 -25.24 6.83
C GLN A 372 32.33 -24.45 8.11
N GLU A 373 31.40 -23.49 8.06
CA GLU A 373 30.89 -22.81 9.26
C GLU A 373 29.35 -22.82 9.31
N ARG A 374 28.87 -23.65 10.23
CA ARG A 374 27.60 -23.69 11.00
C ARG A 374 26.43 -22.85 10.49
N GLU A 375 25.36 -23.58 10.16
CA GLU A 375 23.96 -23.13 10.15
C GLU A 375 23.61 -22.44 11.48
N THR A 376 23.57 -21.10 11.47
CA THR A 376 22.86 -20.31 12.48
C THR A 376 21.45 -20.04 11.97
N GLU A 377 20.46 -20.65 12.63
CA GLU A 377 19.03 -20.46 12.37
C GLU A 377 18.66 -18.96 12.41
N THR A 378 18.37 -18.39 11.24
CA THR A 378 17.83 -17.03 11.12
C THR A 378 16.33 -17.00 11.44
N PRO A 379 15.81 -16.00 12.17
CA PRO A 379 14.39 -15.92 12.52
C PRO A 379 13.49 -15.70 11.28
N ASP A 380 12.47 -16.55 11.13
CA ASP A 380 11.80 -16.85 9.86
C ASP A 380 10.64 -15.91 9.47
N ASN A 381 10.29 -14.96 10.34
CA ASN A 381 9.53 -13.75 9.97
C ASN A 381 10.29 -12.91 8.93
N MET A 382 11.60 -13.13 8.81
CA MET A 382 12.42 -12.63 7.72
C MET A 382 12.17 -13.34 6.39
N VAL A 383 11.60 -14.55 6.32
CA VAL A 383 11.43 -15.28 5.04
C VAL A 383 10.38 -14.64 4.15
N ARG A 384 9.23 -14.20 4.68
CA ARG A 384 8.17 -13.57 3.86
C ARG A 384 8.65 -12.26 3.22
N VAL A 385 9.40 -11.47 3.99
CA VAL A 385 9.96 -10.19 3.53
C VAL A 385 11.20 -10.40 2.64
N ARG A 386 12.06 -11.38 2.94
CA ARG A 386 13.22 -11.76 2.10
C ARG A 386 12.77 -12.35 0.75
N ASN A 387 11.68 -13.11 0.71
CA ASN A 387 11.09 -13.61 -0.53
C ASN A 387 10.51 -12.51 -1.42
N PHE A 388 10.15 -11.34 -0.87
CA PHE A 388 9.75 -10.16 -1.66
C PHE A 388 10.89 -9.65 -2.57
N LEU A 389 12.14 -10.04 -2.29
CA LEU A 389 13.30 -9.61 -3.06
C LEU A 389 13.99 -10.68 -3.89
N GLN A 390 13.62 -11.97 -3.78
CA GLN A 390 14.37 -13.10 -4.37
C GLN A 390 15.88 -12.78 -4.51
N LEU A 391 16.56 -12.79 -3.37
CA LEU A 391 17.99 -13.13 -3.31
C LEU A 391 18.12 -14.64 -3.45
#